data_AF-A0A4P6XP85-F1
#
_entry.id   AF-A0A4P6XP85-F1
#
_cell.length_a   1.000
_cell.length_b   1.000
_cell.length_c   1.000
_cell.angle_alpha   90.00
_cell.angle_beta   90.00
_cell.angle_gamma   90.00
#
_symmetry.space_group_name_H-M   'P 1'
#
loop_
_entity.id
_entity.type
_entity.pdbx_description
1 polymer ?
#
loop_
_entity_poly.entity_id
_entity_poly.type
_entity_poly.pdbx_seq_one_letter_code
_entity_poly.pdbx_strand_id
1 'polypeptide(L)'
;MSNITTPMSNSGFVLSESFVLPLGAIVFIFLLLSPQAQKYIRTVSAKNTSQPEKVANTPQGMPKPTPLMITPEQVKNYDDRPWRPFRWPYHQTMSIYKLDVNHWLDMDKYYWHYIEEKKRIWHKYGKQNIDWLPESYDACFELMETVADHMVARYPLLFTVLADKKDKGKIVRNEMTKEILDMTLPLKDHPLLYVTKMAKEDFYIVLKNPKDGMHYLVAAAVPFPGGSFGIDEKIGKHLDVIHDDVPYYHEKLKRSMERWFERLEPSSSVERASWYITWDHKLKVNNIYQLPKFVPNLEEDMKSTDPKEFNVRVERQTLRRLPKSRAIIFTNHPIFYSIEEMKDEPNVPSLLKKIIFEAPEKIIKYKNFEFIRNHISEYLDSLIQAQKDKGIITEDTPVKTLPSYPFAHWANTDFDYVNGWSNPKFSSATKPDYRPEVEKEVNYGNE
;
A
#
# COMPACT_ATOMS: atom_id res chain seq x y z
N MET A 1 -44.79 21.47 49.59
CA MET A 1 -45.94 21.05 50.41
C MET A 1 -46.29 19.61 50.04
N SER A 2 -46.36 18.72 51.05
CA SER A 2 -46.94 17.35 51.08
C SER A 2 -46.56 16.38 49.92
N ASN A 3 -45.62 15.43 50.03
CA ASN A 3 -45.35 14.38 51.03
C ASN A 3 -46.42 13.25 51.04
N ILE A 4 -45.94 11.99 51.17
CA ILE A 4 -46.61 10.76 51.70
C ILE A 4 -47.21 9.80 50.63
N THR A 5 -47.08 8.47 50.63
CA THR A 5 -46.21 7.40 51.21
C THR A 5 -46.64 6.08 50.53
N THR A 6 -45.76 5.08 50.48
CA THR A 6 -46.04 3.64 50.34
C THR A 6 -46.93 3.08 51.46
N PRO A 7 -47.50 1.87 51.30
CA PRO A 7 -47.00 0.77 52.15
C PRO A 7 -46.96 -0.62 51.48
N MET A 8 -46.01 -1.44 51.95
CA MET A 8 -46.02 -2.90 51.87
C MET A 8 -47.06 -3.49 52.85
N SER A 9 -47.63 -4.65 52.54
CA SER A 9 -47.95 -5.64 53.58
C SER A 9 -47.86 -7.08 53.06
N ASN A 10 -47.25 -7.92 53.91
CA ASN A 10 -47.01 -9.35 53.78
C ASN A 10 -48.20 -10.18 54.30
N SER A 11 -48.17 -11.48 53.96
CA SER A 11 -48.82 -12.67 54.54
C SER A 11 -49.73 -13.35 53.51
N GLY A 12 -49.66 -14.64 53.23
CA GLY A 12 -49.06 -15.77 53.93
C GLY A 12 -50.04 -16.92 53.79
N PHE A 13 -49.72 -17.94 52.99
CA PHE A 13 -50.39 -19.24 53.06
C PHE A 13 -49.38 -20.34 52.74
N VAL A 14 -49.52 -21.43 53.49
CA VAL A 14 -48.54 -22.48 53.76
C VAL A 14 -49.13 -23.83 53.33
N LEU A 15 -48.26 -24.70 52.78
CA LEU A 15 -48.38 -26.17 52.55
C LEU A 15 -49.43 -26.63 51.51
N SER A 16 -49.23 -27.64 50.68
CA SER A 16 -48.24 -28.73 50.58
C SER A 16 -48.42 -29.40 49.21
N GLU A 17 -47.38 -29.93 48.58
CA GLU A 17 -47.43 -31.26 47.95
C GLU A 17 -46.03 -31.75 47.53
N SER A 18 -45.78 -32.99 47.89
CA SER A 18 -44.51 -33.70 47.79
C SER A 18 -44.27 -34.18 46.35
N PHE A 19 -43.19 -33.72 45.70
CA PHE A 19 -42.73 -34.33 44.44
C PHE A 19 -41.76 -35.48 44.73
N VAL A 20 -42.29 -36.70 44.67
CA VAL A 20 -41.50 -37.93 44.54
C VAL A 20 -40.97 -38.00 43.11
N LEU A 21 -39.67 -37.78 42.92
CA LEU A 21 -39.00 -38.06 41.65
C LEU A 21 -38.83 -39.59 41.50
N PRO A 22 -39.26 -40.19 40.38
CA PRO A 22 -39.11 -41.62 40.17
C PRO A 22 -37.62 -41.98 40.05
N LEU A 23 -37.18 -43.06 40.71
CA LEU A 23 -35.80 -43.57 40.71
C LEU A 23 -35.16 -43.68 39.31
N GLY A 24 -35.96 -43.79 38.24
CA GLY A 24 -35.49 -43.83 36.85
C GLY A 24 -34.83 -42.52 36.35
N ALA A 25 -35.22 -41.35 36.87
CA ALA A 25 -34.64 -40.07 36.45
C ALA A 25 -33.23 -39.85 37.02
N ILE A 26 -32.94 -40.41 38.20
CA ILE A 26 -31.62 -40.33 38.85
C ILE A 26 -30.63 -41.27 38.13
N VAL A 27 -31.06 -42.45 37.70
CA VAL A 27 -30.21 -43.40 36.94
C VAL A 27 -29.82 -42.85 35.56
N PHE A 28 -30.71 -42.10 34.90
CA PHE A 28 -30.42 -41.50 33.59
C PHE A 28 -29.38 -40.36 33.66
N ILE A 29 -29.38 -39.57 34.74
CA ILE A 29 -28.42 -38.49 34.96
C ILE A 29 -27.03 -39.05 35.30
N PHE A 30 -26.94 -40.13 36.09
CA PHE A 30 -25.66 -40.79 36.39
C PHE A 30 -25.06 -41.52 35.18
N LEU A 31 -25.88 -42.08 34.29
CA LEU A 31 -25.40 -42.67 33.03
C LEU A 31 -24.74 -41.63 32.12
N LEU A 32 -25.27 -40.40 32.04
CA LEU A 32 -24.71 -39.29 31.24
C LEU A 32 -23.41 -38.69 31.81
N LEU A 33 -23.18 -38.84 33.12
CA LEU A 33 -21.97 -38.36 33.80
C LEU A 33 -20.86 -39.42 33.90
N SER A 34 -21.11 -40.65 33.45
CA SER A 34 -20.08 -41.68 33.45
C SER A 34 -18.94 -41.35 32.46
N PRO A 35 -17.67 -41.65 32.80
CA PRO A 35 -16.53 -41.43 31.89
C PRO A 35 -16.69 -42.12 30.53
N GLN A 36 -17.40 -43.26 30.50
CA GLN A 36 -17.69 -44.01 29.29
C GLN A 36 -18.76 -43.33 28.41
N ALA A 37 -19.82 -42.78 28.99
CA ALA A 37 -20.81 -42.01 28.25
C ALA A 37 -20.24 -40.68 27.73
N GLN A 38 -19.40 -40.00 28.52
CA GLN A 38 -18.69 -38.81 28.05
C GLN A 38 -17.70 -39.12 26.91
N LYS A 39 -17.05 -40.30 26.94
CA LYS A 39 -16.21 -40.77 25.84
C LYS A 39 -17.05 -41.11 24.61
N TYR A 40 -18.21 -41.73 24.76
CA TYR A 40 -19.13 -42.01 23.65
C TYR A 40 -19.69 -40.72 23.02
N ILE A 41 -20.13 -39.75 23.84
CA ILE A 41 -20.60 -38.43 23.39
C ILE A 41 -19.48 -37.66 22.68
N ARG A 42 -18.23 -37.70 23.19
CA ARG A 42 -17.08 -37.11 22.48
C ARG A 42 -16.78 -37.81 21.15
N THR A 43 -16.96 -39.12 21.07
CA THR A 43 -16.70 -39.89 19.84
C THR A 43 -17.80 -39.67 18.79
N VAL A 44 -19.05 -39.51 19.22
CA VAL A 44 -20.19 -39.16 18.34
C VAL A 44 -20.11 -37.70 17.91
N SER A 45 -19.76 -36.77 18.82
CA SER A 45 -19.51 -35.36 18.49
C SER A 45 -18.30 -35.17 17.56
N ALA A 46 -17.30 -36.06 17.62
CA ALA A 46 -16.16 -36.06 16.71
C ALA A 46 -16.43 -36.76 15.36
N LYS A 47 -17.48 -37.60 15.28
CA LYS A 47 -17.93 -38.23 14.03
C LYS A 47 -19.03 -37.45 13.30
N ASN A 48 -19.75 -36.55 13.99
CA ASN A 48 -20.79 -35.68 13.41
C ASN A 48 -20.38 -34.21 13.27
N THR A 49 -19.11 -33.86 13.49
CA THR A 49 -18.56 -32.65 12.88
C THR A 49 -18.35 -32.92 11.39
N SER A 50 -19.44 -32.83 10.62
CA SER A 50 -19.32 -32.38 9.25
C SER A 50 -18.45 -31.12 9.30
N GLN A 51 -17.29 -31.15 8.63
CA GLN A 51 -16.61 -29.89 8.32
C GLN A 51 -17.69 -28.97 7.76
N PRO A 52 -17.77 -27.69 8.19
CA PRO A 52 -18.65 -26.77 7.50
C PRO A 52 -18.25 -26.90 6.03
N GLU A 53 -19.18 -27.37 5.20
CA GLU A 53 -19.04 -27.26 3.76
C GLU A 53 -18.56 -25.83 3.55
N LYS A 54 -17.41 -25.67 2.89
CA LYS A 54 -16.99 -24.36 2.42
C LYS A 54 -18.19 -23.86 1.63
N VAL A 55 -18.97 -22.97 2.24
CA VAL A 55 -19.94 -22.16 1.52
C VAL A 55 -19.10 -21.58 0.40
N ALA A 56 -19.32 -22.08 -0.80
CA ALA A 56 -18.69 -21.54 -1.98
C ALA A 56 -18.99 -20.06 -1.90
N ASN A 57 -17.96 -19.25 -1.66
CA ASN A 57 -18.12 -17.81 -1.54
C ASN A 57 -18.90 -17.40 -2.78
N THR A 58 -20.14 -16.98 -2.59
CA THR A 58 -20.89 -16.23 -3.58
C THR A 58 -19.93 -15.17 -4.10
N PRO A 59 -19.73 -14.99 -5.42
CA PRO A 59 -18.75 -14.04 -5.93
C PRO A 59 -19.06 -12.68 -5.32
N GLN A 60 -18.28 -12.28 -4.32
CA GLN A 60 -18.44 -10.97 -3.71
C GLN A 60 -18.07 -10.01 -4.83
N GLY A 61 -19.05 -9.22 -5.28
CA GLY A 61 -18.83 -8.26 -6.34
C GLY A 61 -17.61 -7.39 -6.04
N MET A 62 -16.95 -6.89 -7.09
CA MET A 62 -15.81 -5.98 -6.95
C MET A 62 -16.14 -4.90 -5.92
N PRO A 63 -15.28 -4.68 -4.90
CA PRO A 63 -15.54 -3.65 -3.90
C PRO A 63 -15.65 -2.30 -4.63
N LYS A 64 -16.68 -1.52 -4.29
CA LYS A 64 -16.91 -0.20 -4.86
C LYS A 64 -16.36 0.86 -3.89
N PRO A 65 -15.62 1.87 -4.38
CA PRO A 65 -15.20 2.97 -3.53
C PRO A 65 -16.40 3.80 -3.07
N THR A 66 -16.28 4.38 -1.88
CA THR A 66 -17.19 5.41 -1.39
C THR A 66 -16.76 6.75 -1.99
N PRO A 67 -17.66 7.59 -2.52
CA PRO A 67 -17.29 8.90 -3.04
C PRO A 67 -16.65 9.81 -1.97
N LEU A 68 -15.58 10.51 -2.34
CA LEU A 68 -14.99 11.62 -1.60
C LEU A 68 -15.25 12.91 -2.39
N MET A 69 -16.10 13.78 -1.82
CA MET A 69 -16.57 15.02 -2.45
C MET A 69 -15.55 16.17 -2.28
N ILE A 70 -14.28 15.88 -2.56
CA ILE A 70 -13.19 16.87 -2.47
C ILE A 70 -13.13 17.72 -3.74
N THR A 71 -13.11 19.05 -3.59
CA THR A 71 -12.99 19.98 -4.72
C THR A 71 -11.52 20.19 -5.11
N PRO A 72 -11.23 20.66 -6.35
CA PRO A 72 -9.85 20.98 -6.75
C PRO A 72 -9.14 21.95 -5.79
N GLU A 73 -9.85 22.91 -5.20
CA GLU A 73 -9.31 23.88 -4.26
C GLU A 73 -8.94 23.25 -2.91
N GLN A 74 -9.59 22.16 -2.52
CA GLN A 74 -9.34 21.44 -1.27
C GLN A 74 -8.16 20.47 -1.39
N VAL A 75 -7.94 19.88 -2.58
CA VAL A 75 -6.84 18.91 -2.81
C VAL A 75 -5.48 19.44 -2.34
N LYS A 76 -5.21 20.74 -2.49
CA LYS A 76 -3.95 21.37 -2.08
C LYS A 76 -3.58 21.19 -0.59
N ASN A 77 -4.56 20.86 0.25
CA ASN A 77 -4.39 20.64 1.68
C ASN A 77 -4.64 19.18 2.08
N TYR A 78 -4.91 18.30 1.13
CA TYR A 78 -5.28 16.91 1.39
C TYR A 78 -4.05 16.00 1.28
N ASP A 79 -3.87 15.12 2.26
CA ASP A 79 -2.89 14.03 2.21
C ASP A 79 -3.59 12.69 2.51
N ASP A 80 -3.10 11.60 1.90
CA ASP A 80 -3.58 10.24 2.19
C ASP A 80 -2.86 9.62 3.41
N ARG A 81 -3.14 8.35 3.73
CA ARG A 81 -2.71 7.68 4.97
C ARG A 81 -1.19 7.78 5.18
N PRO A 82 -0.71 8.15 6.38
CA PRO A 82 0.71 8.32 6.67
C PRO A 82 1.41 6.96 6.83
N TRP A 83 2.31 6.61 5.92
CA TRP A 83 2.97 5.31 5.89
C TRP A 83 4.17 5.22 6.83
N ARG A 84 4.20 4.20 7.69
CA ARG A 84 5.32 3.81 8.57
C ARG A 84 5.65 2.32 8.39
N PRO A 85 6.16 1.88 7.21
CA PRO A 85 6.43 0.48 6.91
C PRO A 85 7.73 -0.04 7.58
N PHE A 86 8.03 0.45 8.78
CA PHE A 86 9.20 0.07 9.58
C PHE A 86 8.85 -1.13 10.44
N ARG A 87 9.67 -2.18 10.37
CA ARG A 87 9.39 -3.44 11.07
C ARG A 87 10.65 -4.04 11.67
N TRP A 88 10.50 -4.52 12.90
CA TRP A 88 11.53 -5.22 13.64
C TRP A 88 10.91 -6.27 14.58
N PRO A 89 11.42 -7.52 14.65
CA PRO A 89 12.55 -8.08 13.89
C PRO A 89 12.27 -8.16 12.38
N TYR A 90 13.33 -8.12 11.58
CA TYR A 90 13.22 -8.06 10.12
C TYR A 90 13.09 -9.45 9.50
N HIS A 91 11.86 -9.85 9.14
CA HIS A 91 11.59 -11.11 8.44
C HIS A 91 11.28 -10.88 6.97
N GLN A 92 12.08 -11.39 6.03
CA GLN A 92 11.78 -11.22 4.60
C GLN A 92 10.51 -12.00 4.20
N THR A 93 9.44 -11.25 3.94
CA THR A 93 8.07 -11.71 3.59
C THR A 93 7.47 -10.75 2.57
N MET A 94 6.36 -11.11 1.93
CA MET A 94 5.66 -10.18 1.01
C MET A 94 5.03 -8.97 1.73
N SER A 95 4.75 -9.09 3.04
CA SER A 95 4.24 -7.99 3.88
C SER A 95 2.98 -7.32 3.32
N ILE A 96 2.07 -8.15 2.81
CA ILE A 96 0.80 -7.73 2.20
C ILE A 96 -0.34 -7.76 3.20
N TYR A 97 -1.30 -6.88 3.01
CA TYR A 97 -2.58 -6.84 3.74
C TYR A 97 -3.68 -6.40 2.78
N LYS A 98 -4.93 -6.58 3.21
CA LYS A 98 -6.09 -6.25 2.39
C LYS A 98 -6.08 -4.76 2.04
N LEU A 99 -6.20 -4.45 0.76
CA LEU A 99 -6.37 -3.07 0.30
C LEU A 99 -7.80 -2.62 0.60
N ASP A 100 -7.93 -1.49 1.28
CA ASP A 100 -9.18 -0.73 1.25
C ASP A 100 -9.32 -0.07 -0.13
N VAL A 101 -10.41 -0.39 -0.83
CA VAL A 101 -10.68 0.12 -2.17
C VAL A 101 -10.69 1.65 -2.21
N ASN A 102 -11.08 2.33 -1.13
CA ASN A 102 -11.09 3.80 -1.06
C ASN A 102 -9.71 4.44 -1.23
N HIS A 103 -8.65 3.63 -1.08
CA HIS A 103 -7.27 4.05 -1.17
C HIS A 103 -6.54 3.39 -2.35
N TRP A 104 -7.20 2.71 -3.29
CA TRP A 104 -6.45 2.05 -4.38
C TRP A 104 -5.61 3.06 -5.19
N LEU A 105 -6.25 4.08 -5.75
CA LEU A 105 -5.64 5.19 -6.49
C LEU A 105 -5.90 6.45 -5.69
N ASP A 106 -5.05 6.71 -4.69
CA ASP A 106 -5.33 7.74 -3.70
C ASP A 106 -5.02 9.16 -4.22
N MET A 107 -5.52 10.17 -3.51
CA MET A 107 -5.37 11.58 -3.86
C MET A 107 -4.54 12.27 -2.81
N ASP A 108 -3.70 13.22 -3.21
CA ASP A 108 -3.00 14.13 -2.30
C ASP A 108 -2.74 15.47 -3.00
N LYS A 109 -2.21 16.41 -2.22
CA LYS A 109 -1.83 17.75 -2.67
C LYS A 109 -0.80 17.79 -3.79
N TYR A 110 -0.08 16.69 -4.04
CA TYR A 110 0.94 16.58 -5.08
C TYR A 110 0.43 15.89 -6.35
N TYR A 111 -0.84 15.45 -6.39
CA TYR A 111 -1.43 14.81 -7.57
C TYR A 111 -1.10 15.51 -8.90
N TRP A 112 -1.32 16.83 -8.97
CA TRP A 112 -1.03 17.60 -10.18
C TRP A 112 0.45 17.54 -10.58
N HIS A 113 1.36 17.65 -9.61
CA HIS A 113 2.80 17.56 -9.85
C HIS A 113 3.18 16.21 -10.45
N TYR A 114 2.65 15.11 -9.91
CA TYR A 114 2.89 13.78 -10.45
C TYR A 114 2.38 13.66 -11.88
N ILE A 115 1.14 14.06 -12.18
CA ILE A 115 0.59 13.91 -13.54
C ILE A 115 1.41 14.71 -14.57
N GLU A 116 1.82 15.93 -14.25
CA GLU A 116 2.66 16.73 -15.15
C GLU A 116 4.07 16.13 -15.31
N GLU A 117 4.65 15.59 -14.25
CA GLU A 117 5.95 14.91 -14.33
C GLU A 117 5.88 13.64 -15.19
N LYS A 118 4.77 12.89 -15.13
CA LYS A 118 4.56 11.74 -16.03
C LYS A 118 4.53 12.16 -17.49
N LYS A 119 3.87 13.29 -17.82
CA LYS A 119 3.88 13.84 -19.17
C LYS A 119 5.29 14.20 -19.60
N ARG A 120 6.05 14.89 -18.76
CA ARG A 120 7.45 15.25 -19.02
C ARG A 120 8.31 14.02 -19.29
N ILE A 121 8.20 12.98 -18.45
CA ILE A 121 8.96 11.74 -18.59
C ILE A 121 8.58 10.99 -19.86
N TRP A 122 7.30 10.92 -20.20
CA TRP A 122 6.86 10.34 -21.46
C TRP A 122 7.45 11.07 -22.67
N HIS A 123 7.39 12.41 -22.68
CA HIS A 123 7.94 13.22 -23.76
C HIS A 123 9.46 13.08 -23.91
N LYS A 124 10.20 12.96 -22.80
CA LYS A 124 11.66 12.90 -22.80
C LYS A 124 12.21 11.49 -23.02
N TYR A 125 11.62 10.49 -22.39
CA TYR A 125 12.19 9.12 -22.30
C TYR A 125 11.35 8.05 -23.02
N GLY A 126 10.07 8.32 -23.32
CA GLY A 126 9.21 7.43 -24.09
C GLY A 126 9.18 5.99 -23.56
N LYS A 127 9.52 5.04 -24.43
CA LYS A 127 9.51 3.59 -24.15
C LYS A 127 10.47 3.14 -23.06
N GLN A 128 11.48 3.94 -22.71
CA GLN A 128 12.34 3.62 -21.56
C GLN A 128 11.54 3.58 -20.25
N ASN A 129 10.41 4.29 -20.15
CA ASN A 129 9.59 4.34 -18.94
C ASN A 129 8.16 3.84 -19.14
N ILE A 130 7.62 3.94 -20.35
CA ILE A 130 6.25 3.52 -20.66
C ILE A 130 6.27 2.70 -21.94
N ASP A 131 6.10 1.38 -21.82
CA ASP A 131 6.09 0.48 -22.97
C ASP A 131 5.06 -0.65 -22.81
N TRP A 132 4.71 -1.29 -23.92
CA TRP A 132 3.71 -2.34 -23.99
C TRP A 132 3.98 -3.28 -25.16
N LEU A 133 3.65 -4.55 -24.95
CA LEU A 133 3.65 -5.58 -25.98
C LEU A 133 2.24 -5.72 -26.59
N PRO A 134 2.10 -6.18 -27.85
CA PRO A 134 0.80 -6.31 -28.51
C PRO A 134 -0.23 -7.12 -27.72
N GLU A 135 0.18 -8.20 -27.06
CA GLU A 135 -0.68 -9.06 -26.24
C GLU A 135 -1.25 -8.38 -24.99
N SER A 136 -0.72 -7.22 -24.60
CA SER A 136 -1.18 -6.48 -23.42
C SER A 136 -2.42 -5.61 -23.67
N TYR A 137 -2.83 -5.43 -24.93
CA TYR A 137 -3.82 -4.40 -25.29
C TYR A 137 -5.14 -4.56 -24.52
N ASP A 138 -5.72 -5.76 -24.49
CA ASP A 138 -6.99 -6.02 -23.80
C ASP A 138 -6.89 -5.77 -22.29
N ALA A 139 -5.76 -6.16 -21.68
CA ALA A 139 -5.50 -5.90 -20.27
C ALA A 139 -5.32 -4.40 -19.98
N CYS A 140 -4.63 -3.67 -20.87
CA CYS A 140 -4.47 -2.23 -20.74
C CYS A 140 -5.80 -1.48 -20.96
N PHE A 141 -6.63 -1.96 -21.88
CA PHE A 141 -7.97 -1.41 -22.12
C PHE A 141 -8.87 -1.60 -20.90
N GLU A 142 -8.93 -2.82 -20.35
CA GLU A 142 -9.67 -3.08 -19.13
C GLU A 142 -9.13 -2.28 -17.93
N LEU A 143 -7.80 -2.10 -17.83
CA LEU A 143 -7.20 -1.25 -16.82
C LEU A 143 -7.65 0.20 -16.97
N MET A 144 -7.65 0.75 -18.20
CA MET A 144 -8.13 2.10 -18.49
C MET A 144 -9.58 2.28 -18.05
N GLU A 145 -10.48 1.36 -18.42
CA GLU A 145 -11.88 1.39 -17.98
C GLU A 145 -11.96 1.36 -16.44
N THR A 146 -11.21 0.46 -15.81
CA THR A 146 -11.28 0.27 -14.36
C THR A 146 -10.74 1.48 -13.59
N VAL A 147 -9.67 2.10 -14.08
CA VAL A 147 -9.11 3.34 -13.50
C VAL A 147 -10.11 4.47 -13.68
N ALA A 148 -10.65 4.66 -14.89
CA ALA A 148 -11.63 5.71 -15.14
C ALA A 148 -12.87 5.58 -14.25
N ASP A 149 -13.43 4.38 -14.14
CA ASP A 149 -14.57 4.10 -13.27
C ASP A 149 -14.24 4.33 -11.79
N HIS A 150 -13.06 3.93 -11.35
CA HIS A 150 -12.62 4.15 -9.98
C HIS A 150 -12.47 5.64 -9.67
N MET A 151 -11.77 6.41 -10.51
CA MET A 151 -11.52 7.82 -10.28
C MET A 151 -12.81 8.64 -10.32
N VAL A 152 -13.74 8.34 -11.23
CA VAL A 152 -15.06 8.99 -11.30
C VAL A 152 -15.91 8.65 -10.07
N ALA A 153 -15.91 7.39 -9.64
CA ALA A 153 -16.70 6.98 -8.47
C ALA A 153 -16.13 7.50 -7.15
N ARG A 154 -14.80 7.47 -6.99
CA ARG A 154 -14.11 7.88 -5.76
C ARG A 154 -13.96 9.40 -5.67
N TYR A 155 -13.72 10.11 -6.77
CA TYR A 155 -13.45 11.56 -6.78
C TYR A 155 -14.33 12.29 -7.80
N PRO A 156 -15.67 12.28 -7.63
CA PRO A 156 -16.61 12.78 -8.65
C PRO A 156 -16.50 14.28 -8.94
N LEU A 157 -15.95 15.08 -8.02
CA LEU A 157 -15.70 16.51 -8.22
C LEU A 157 -14.33 16.81 -8.86
N LEU A 158 -13.46 15.80 -8.99
CA LEU A 158 -12.15 15.91 -9.65
C LEU A 158 -12.16 15.29 -11.05
N PHE A 159 -13.09 14.38 -11.34
CA PHE A 159 -13.22 13.70 -12.63
C PHE A 159 -14.65 13.81 -13.16
N THR A 160 -14.90 14.84 -13.95
CA THR A 160 -16.22 15.12 -14.51
C THR A 160 -16.45 14.32 -15.78
N VAL A 161 -17.49 13.49 -15.82
CA VAL A 161 -17.92 12.81 -17.05
C VAL A 161 -18.62 13.82 -17.95
N LEU A 162 -18.01 14.14 -19.09
CA LEU A 162 -18.58 15.05 -20.09
C LEU A 162 -19.53 14.33 -21.05
N ALA A 163 -19.24 13.07 -21.37
CA ALA A 163 -20.10 12.22 -22.17
C ALA A 163 -19.88 10.75 -21.81
N ASP A 164 -20.97 10.00 -21.67
CA ASP A 164 -20.94 8.54 -21.53
C ASP A 164 -21.63 7.92 -22.74
N LYS A 165 -20.84 7.31 -23.62
CA LYS A 165 -21.33 6.64 -24.83
C LYS A 165 -21.47 5.13 -24.62
N LYS A 166 -21.52 4.66 -23.36
CA LYS A 166 -21.66 3.26 -22.96
C LYS A 166 -20.58 2.40 -23.64
N ASP A 167 -20.98 1.48 -24.50
CA ASP A 167 -20.10 0.55 -25.22
C ASP A 167 -19.10 1.22 -26.16
N LYS A 168 -19.27 2.52 -26.46
CA LYS A 168 -18.33 3.31 -27.27
C LYS A 168 -17.36 4.15 -26.45
N GLY A 169 -17.30 3.94 -25.13
CA GLY A 169 -16.40 4.64 -24.21
C GLY A 169 -16.97 5.93 -23.65
N LYS A 170 -16.13 6.70 -22.95
CA LYS A 170 -16.53 7.92 -22.24
C LYS A 170 -15.51 9.04 -22.39
N ILE A 171 -15.97 10.27 -22.20
CA ILE A 171 -15.13 11.47 -22.19
C ILE A 171 -15.12 12.01 -20.76
N VAL A 172 -13.94 12.09 -20.15
CA VAL A 172 -13.76 12.54 -18.77
C VAL A 172 -12.85 13.75 -18.74
N ARG A 173 -13.22 14.79 -18.00
CA ARG A 173 -12.35 15.92 -17.71
C ARG A 173 -11.69 15.73 -16.36
N ASN A 174 -10.37 15.77 -16.32
CA ASN A 174 -9.60 15.88 -15.08
C ASN A 174 -9.63 17.34 -14.63
N GLU A 175 -10.31 17.65 -13.53
CA GLU A 175 -10.47 19.03 -13.05
C GLU A 175 -9.20 19.61 -12.45
N MET A 176 -8.22 18.80 -12.08
CA MET A 176 -6.93 19.27 -11.57
C MET A 176 -6.02 19.76 -12.70
N THR A 177 -5.97 19.03 -13.82
CA THR A 177 -5.11 19.37 -14.97
C THR A 177 -5.86 20.10 -16.09
N LYS A 178 -7.19 20.15 -16.01
CA LYS A 178 -8.13 20.61 -17.06
C LYS A 178 -8.06 19.82 -18.37
N GLU A 179 -7.33 18.71 -18.40
CA GLU A 179 -7.22 17.84 -19.57
C GLU A 179 -8.53 17.09 -19.82
N ILE A 180 -8.93 17.01 -21.09
CA ILE A 180 -10.08 16.22 -21.55
C ILE A 180 -9.55 14.89 -22.10
N LEU A 181 -9.93 13.81 -21.44
CA LEU A 181 -9.58 12.44 -21.77
C LEU A 181 -10.72 11.83 -22.58
N ASP A 182 -10.58 11.88 -23.91
CA ASP A 182 -11.50 11.24 -24.84
C ASP A 182 -11.13 9.75 -25.00
N MET A 183 -11.77 8.91 -24.19
CA MET A 183 -11.65 7.45 -24.22
C MET A 183 -12.75 6.82 -25.07
N THR A 184 -13.22 7.52 -26.12
CA THR A 184 -14.19 6.95 -27.07
C THR A 184 -13.51 6.19 -28.19
N LEU A 185 -14.18 5.15 -28.71
CA LEU A 185 -13.61 4.30 -29.75
C LEU A 185 -13.77 4.91 -31.16
N PRO A 186 -12.76 4.77 -32.04
CA PRO A 186 -11.42 4.21 -31.77
C PRO A 186 -10.57 5.17 -30.92
N LEU A 187 -9.78 4.61 -29.98
CA LEU A 187 -8.88 5.41 -29.15
C LEU A 187 -7.80 6.07 -30.01
N LYS A 188 -7.42 7.30 -29.63
CA LYS A 188 -6.33 8.05 -30.29
C LYS A 188 -4.95 7.57 -29.86
N ASP A 189 -4.84 7.23 -28.58
CA ASP A 189 -3.61 6.78 -27.93
C ASP A 189 -3.76 5.34 -27.40
N HIS A 190 -2.65 4.72 -27.01
CA HIS A 190 -2.69 3.44 -26.31
C HIS A 190 -3.42 3.58 -24.96
N PRO A 191 -4.28 2.62 -24.52
CA PRO A 191 -5.05 2.73 -23.28
C PRO A 191 -4.21 3.09 -22.05
N LEU A 192 -2.97 2.59 -21.98
CA LEU A 192 -2.07 2.85 -20.87
C LEU A 192 -1.71 4.33 -20.72
N LEU A 193 -1.67 5.12 -21.80
CA LEU A 193 -1.41 6.55 -21.75
C LEU A 193 -2.58 7.34 -21.15
N TYR A 194 -3.81 6.84 -21.23
CA TYR A 194 -4.94 7.44 -20.53
C TYR A 194 -4.85 7.19 -19.03
N VAL A 195 -4.43 5.98 -18.62
CA VAL A 195 -4.22 5.62 -17.21
C VAL A 195 -3.23 6.58 -16.54
N THR A 196 -2.11 6.88 -17.19
CA THR A 196 -1.07 7.78 -16.62
C THR A 196 -1.53 9.23 -16.46
N LYS A 197 -2.59 9.65 -17.16
CA LYS A 197 -3.19 11.00 -17.07
C LYS A 197 -4.27 11.10 -16.00
N MET A 198 -4.68 9.98 -15.41
CA MET A 198 -5.71 9.90 -14.38
C MET A 198 -5.15 9.55 -13.01
N ALA A 199 -4.22 8.60 -12.95
CA ALA A 199 -3.69 8.06 -11.70
C ALA A 199 -2.22 8.43 -11.51
N LYS A 200 -1.80 8.75 -10.28
CA LYS A 200 -0.43 9.18 -9.94
C LYS A 200 0.53 8.00 -9.75
N GLU A 201 0.01 6.80 -9.60
CA GLU A 201 0.75 5.55 -9.45
C GLU A 201 1.43 5.10 -10.75
N ASP A 202 2.58 4.46 -10.64
CA ASP A 202 3.16 3.66 -11.69
C ASP A 202 2.38 2.34 -11.83
N PHE A 203 2.31 1.80 -13.05
CA PHE A 203 1.55 0.58 -13.36
C PHE A 203 2.42 -0.46 -14.02
N TYR A 204 2.36 -1.68 -13.52
CA TYR A 204 2.96 -2.87 -14.11
C TYR A 204 1.84 -3.86 -14.41
N ILE A 205 1.77 -4.32 -15.66
CA ILE A 205 0.73 -5.21 -16.16
C ILE A 205 1.37 -6.55 -16.46
N VAL A 206 0.96 -7.55 -15.69
CA VAL A 206 1.53 -8.89 -15.74
C VAL A 206 0.48 -9.89 -16.22
N LEU A 207 0.82 -10.66 -17.24
CA LEU A 207 0.01 -11.76 -17.76
C LEU A 207 0.68 -13.10 -17.48
N LYS A 208 -0.13 -14.11 -17.16
CA LYS A 208 0.34 -15.50 -17.09
C LYS A 208 0.37 -16.06 -18.51
N ASN A 209 1.55 -16.46 -18.98
CA ASN A 209 1.70 -17.13 -20.27
C ASN A 209 1.15 -18.56 -20.16
N PRO A 210 0.15 -18.95 -20.98
CA PRO A 210 -0.43 -20.29 -20.91
C PRO A 210 0.52 -21.40 -21.40
N LYS A 211 1.59 -21.05 -22.14
CA LYS A 211 2.52 -22.04 -22.71
C LYS A 211 3.47 -22.63 -21.66
N ASP A 212 3.99 -21.79 -20.78
CA ASP A 212 4.97 -22.17 -19.75
C ASP A 212 4.45 -21.99 -18.31
N GLY A 213 3.29 -21.35 -18.14
CA GLY A 213 2.68 -21.08 -16.84
C GLY A 213 3.36 -19.96 -16.06
N MET A 214 4.30 -19.22 -16.65
CA MET A 214 5.05 -18.15 -15.99
C MET A 214 4.35 -16.79 -16.12
N HIS A 215 4.65 -15.89 -15.19
CA HIS A 215 4.12 -14.53 -15.18
C HIS A 215 5.09 -13.57 -15.89
N TYR A 216 4.63 -12.86 -16.92
CA TYR A 216 5.41 -11.95 -17.75
C TYR A 216 4.96 -10.51 -17.61
N LEU A 217 5.91 -9.57 -17.53
CA LEU A 217 5.62 -8.14 -17.65
C LEU A 217 5.34 -7.80 -19.11
N VAL A 218 4.07 -7.54 -19.45
CA VAL A 218 3.64 -7.31 -20.85
C VAL A 218 3.34 -5.85 -21.16
N ALA A 219 3.12 -5.02 -20.15
CA ALA A 219 3.07 -3.57 -20.27
C ALA A 219 3.46 -2.90 -18.96
N ALA A 220 3.98 -1.70 -19.05
CA ALA A 220 4.39 -0.93 -17.88
C ALA A 220 4.34 0.57 -18.18
N ALA A 221 3.87 1.34 -17.22
CA ALA A 221 3.98 2.79 -17.17
C ALA A 221 4.64 3.16 -15.84
N VAL A 222 5.97 3.29 -15.85
CA VAL A 222 6.80 3.41 -14.65
C VAL A 222 7.69 4.65 -14.75
N PRO A 223 7.09 5.84 -14.64
CA PRO A 223 7.85 7.09 -14.58
C PRO A 223 8.67 7.24 -13.29
N PHE A 224 8.26 6.63 -12.17
CA PHE A 224 8.85 6.85 -10.84
C PHE A 224 9.38 5.55 -10.18
N PRO A 225 10.31 4.84 -10.83
CA PRO A 225 10.76 3.55 -10.34
C PRO A 225 11.42 3.66 -8.96
N GLY A 226 11.18 2.65 -8.11
CA GLY A 226 11.85 2.51 -6.80
C GLY A 226 13.29 1.97 -6.88
N GLY A 227 14.01 2.32 -7.95
CA GLY A 227 15.34 1.82 -8.32
C GLY A 227 15.84 2.47 -9.61
N SER A 228 17.02 2.07 -10.08
CA SER A 228 17.58 2.55 -11.35
C SER A 228 17.44 1.47 -12.43
N PHE A 229 16.35 1.51 -13.20
CA PHE A 229 16.12 0.60 -14.33
C PHE A 229 15.19 1.24 -15.38
N GLY A 230 15.38 0.85 -16.64
CA GLY A 230 14.43 1.10 -17.73
C GLY A 230 13.42 -0.04 -17.89
N ILE A 231 12.24 0.28 -18.41
CA ILE A 231 11.19 -0.69 -18.74
C ILE A 231 11.51 -1.46 -20.01
N ASP A 232 12.19 -0.85 -20.96
CA ASP A 232 12.76 -1.50 -22.15
C ASP A 232 13.63 -2.71 -21.80
N GLU A 233 14.36 -2.68 -20.68
CA GLU A 233 15.17 -3.80 -20.21
C GLU A 233 14.36 -4.89 -19.47
N LYS A 234 13.12 -4.61 -19.05
CA LYS A 234 12.30 -5.50 -18.21
C LYS A 234 11.08 -6.06 -18.94
N ILE A 235 10.57 -5.34 -19.93
CA ILE A 235 9.39 -5.71 -20.72
C ILE A 235 9.63 -7.06 -21.43
N GLY A 236 8.60 -7.92 -21.46
CA GLY A 236 8.67 -9.25 -22.07
C GLY A 236 9.47 -10.29 -21.28
N LYS A 237 10.00 -9.95 -20.10
CA LYS A 237 10.66 -10.90 -19.20
C LYS A 237 9.68 -11.45 -18.17
N HIS A 238 9.89 -12.70 -17.76
CA HIS A 238 9.14 -13.29 -16.67
C HIS A 238 9.64 -12.80 -15.30
N LEU A 239 8.77 -12.86 -14.30
CA LEU A 239 9.03 -12.25 -12.98
C LEU A 239 10.28 -12.79 -12.29
N ASP A 240 10.65 -14.06 -12.48
CA ASP A 240 11.89 -14.59 -11.90
C ASP A 240 13.14 -13.86 -12.42
N VAL A 241 13.20 -13.55 -13.71
CA VAL A 241 14.32 -12.80 -14.30
C VAL A 241 14.30 -11.35 -13.82
N ILE A 242 13.11 -10.76 -13.69
CA ILE A 242 12.98 -9.37 -13.23
C ILE A 242 13.44 -9.23 -11.76
N HIS A 243 13.19 -10.25 -10.93
CA HIS A 243 13.48 -10.25 -9.50
C HIS A 243 14.80 -10.95 -9.12
N ASP A 244 15.67 -11.27 -10.07
CA ASP A 244 16.87 -12.08 -9.81
C ASP A 244 17.80 -11.42 -8.76
N ASP A 245 17.91 -10.09 -8.80
CA ASP A 245 18.72 -9.29 -7.86
C ASP A 245 18.03 -9.05 -6.50
N VAL A 246 16.76 -9.46 -6.34
CA VAL A 246 16.01 -9.22 -5.10
C VAL A 246 16.48 -10.18 -4.01
N PRO A 247 16.93 -9.68 -2.84
CA PRO A 247 17.43 -10.52 -1.76
C PRO A 247 16.43 -11.59 -1.32
N TYR A 248 16.92 -12.83 -1.24
CA TYR A 248 16.15 -14.00 -0.83
C TYR A 248 14.95 -14.33 -1.75
N TYR A 249 14.95 -13.85 -3.00
CA TYR A 249 13.86 -14.11 -3.93
C TYR A 249 13.66 -15.62 -4.17
N HIS A 250 14.68 -16.29 -4.71
CA HIS A 250 14.63 -17.73 -5.01
C HIS A 250 14.43 -18.59 -3.75
N GLU A 251 15.07 -18.19 -2.65
CA GLU A 251 15.07 -18.95 -1.39
C GLU A 251 13.76 -18.82 -0.59
N LYS A 252 13.13 -17.63 -0.57
CA LYS A 252 12.02 -17.31 0.35
C LYS A 252 10.77 -16.74 -0.32
N LEU A 253 10.90 -15.97 -1.40
CA LEU A 253 9.77 -15.21 -1.96
C LEU A 253 9.07 -15.93 -3.13
N LYS A 254 9.83 -16.48 -4.08
CA LYS A 254 9.31 -17.03 -5.34
C LYS A 254 8.10 -17.95 -5.14
N ARG A 255 8.27 -19.01 -4.34
CA ARG A 255 7.19 -19.99 -4.07
C ARG A 255 5.99 -19.37 -3.35
N SER A 256 6.22 -18.37 -2.50
CA SER A 256 5.13 -17.66 -1.81
C SER A 256 4.36 -16.78 -2.80
N MET A 257 5.07 -16.08 -3.68
CA MET A 257 4.54 -15.18 -4.68
C MET A 257 3.70 -15.94 -5.72
N GLU A 258 4.23 -17.01 -6.29
CA GLU A 258 3.49 -17.83 -7.28
C GLU A 258 2.20 -18.41 -6.70
N ARG A 259 2.25 -19.03 -5.51
CA ARG A 259 1.04 -19.53 -4.82
C ARG A 259 0.04 -18.42 -4.48
N TRP A 260 0.50 -17.19 -4.32
CA TRP A 260 -0.38 -16.06 -4.07
C TRP A 260 -1.01 -15.55 -5.38
N PHE A 261 -0.22 -15.41 -6.45
CA PHE A 261 -0.73 -15.10 -7.79
C PHE A 261 -1.69 -16.15 -8.32
N GLU A 262 -1.62 -17.41 -7.91
CA GLU A 262 -2.64 -18.40 -8.26
C GLU A 262 -3.98 -18.13 -7.55
N ARG A 263 -3.94 -17.68 -6.30
CA ARG A 263 -5.12 -17.49 -5.44
C ARG A 263 -5.71 -16.07 -5.46
N LEU A 264 -5.04 -15.11 -6.07
CA LEU A 264 -5.48 -13.72 -6.09
C LEU A 264 -6.80 -13.57 -6.86
N GLU A 265 -7.91 -13.36 -6.17
CA GLU A 265 -9.18 -13.05 -6.83
C GLU A 265 -9.36 -11.56 -7.09
N PRO A 266 -10.14 -11.15 -8.11
CA PRO A 266 -10.39 -9.74 -8.41
C PRO A 266 -10.92 -8.92 -7.23
N SER A 267 -11.70 -9.56 -6.34
CA SER A 267 -12.26 -8.95 -5.12
C SER A 267 -11.27 -8.85 -3.95
N SER A 268 -10.06 -9.40 -4.09
CA SER A 268 -9.12 -9.65 -2.98
C SER A 268 -7.80 -8.91 -3.19
N SER A 269 -7.87 -7.65 -3.65
CA SER A 269 -6.73 -6.77 -3.79
C SER A 269 -5.97 -6.58 -2.48
N VAL A 270 -4.67 -6.38 -2.57
CA VAL A 270 -3.79 -6.16 -1.43
C VAL A 270 -2.94 -4.92 -1.62
N GLU A 271 -2.43 -4.39 -0.52
CA GLU A 271 -1.43 -3.34 -0.53
C GLU A 271 -0.29 -3.67 0.43
N ARG A 272 0.83 -2.98 0.22
CA ARG A 272 2.05 -3.05 1.01
C ARG A 272 2.86 -1.77 0.81
N ALA A 273 3.95 -1.65 1.54
CA ALA A 273 5.01 -0.73 1.17
C ALA A 273 6.40 -1.34 1.31
N SER A 274 7.29 -0.86 0.44
CA SER A 274 8.75 -0.93 0.63
C SER A 274 9.23 0.48 0.98
N TRP A 275 10.47 0.61 1.45
CA TRP A 275 11.06 1.92 1.71
C TRP A 275 12.58 1.85 1.70
N TYR A 276 13.21 3.00 1.52
CA TYR A 276 14.64 3.22 1.71
C TYR A 276 14.85 4.70 2.09
N ILE A 277 16.08 5.08 2.41
CA ILE A 277 16.42 6.46 2.76
C ILE A 277 17.21 7.07 1.61
N THR A 278 16.91 8.32 1.28
CA THR A 278 17.61 9.12 0.27
C THR A 278 17.71 10.57 0.74
N TRP A 279 18.53 11.40 0.10
CA TRP A 279 18.72 12.82 0.46
C TRP A 279 18.26 13.76 -0.67
N ASP A 280 17.20 13.34 -1.37
CA ASP A 280 16.59 14.08 -2.47
C ASP A 280 15.13 13.66 -2.64
N HIS A 281 14.43 14.34 -3.55
CA HIS A 281 13.04 14.07 -3.91
C HIS A 281 12.89 13.72 -5.40
N LYS A 282 13.95 13.28 -6.08
CA LYS A 282 13.91 12.97 -7.52
C LYS A 282 13.04 11.76 -7.76
N LEU A 283 12.08 11.88 -8.66
CA LEU A 283 11.06 10.84 -8.87
C LEU A 283 11.57 9.69 -9.76
N LYS A 284 12.28 9.99 -10.85
CA LYS A 284 12.79 8.99 -11.82
C LYS A 284 14.01 8.22 -11.30
N VAL A 285 15.11 8.92 -10.98
CA VAL A 285 16.34 8.32 -10.44
C VAL A 285 16.81 9.18 -9.27
N ASN A 286 16.75 8.62 -8.07
CA ASN A 286 17.19 9.29 -6.85
C ASN A 286 18.67 9.02 -6.56
N ASN A 287 19.22 9.79 -5.61
CA ASN A 287 20.64 9.76 -5.32
C ASN A 287 21.10 8.40 -4.79
N ILE A 288 20.28 7.66 -4.02
CA ILE A 288 20.68 6.35 -3.49
C ILE A 288 20.85 5.26 -4.57
N TYR A 289 20.27 5.47 -5.76
CA TYR A 289 20.41 4.57 -6.92
C TYR A 289 21.14 5.20 -8.10
N GLN A 290 21.73 6.38 -7.90
CA GLN A 290 22.53 7.06 -8.91
C GLN A 290 23.90 6.39 -9.02
N LEU A 291 24.37 6.16 -10.24
CA LEU A 291 25.70 5.56 -10.46
C LEU A 291 26.79 6.65 -10.43
N PRO A 292 27.93 6.41 -9.78
CA PRO A 292 29.05 7.37 -9.73
C PRO A 292 29.54 7.82 -11.12
N LYS A 293 29.42 6.96 -12.15
CA LYS A 293 29.78 7.34 -13.53
C LYS A 293 28.97 8.53 -14.06
N PHE A 294 27.75 8.74 -13.54
CA PHE A 294 26.87 9.83 -13.94
C PHE A 294 26.86 10.99 -12.93
N VAL A 295 27.19 10.71 -11.66
CA VAL A 295 27.33 11.71 -10.59
C VAL A 295 28.59 11.36 -9.79
N PRO A 296 29.78 11.81 -10.24
CA PRO A 296 31.06 11.38 -9.67
C PRO A 296 31.25 11.79 -8.22
N ASN A 297 30.66 12.91 -7.81
CA ASN A 297 30.79 13.46 -6.46
C ASN A 297 29.70 12.97 -5.50
N LEU A 298 28.94 11.93 -5.84
CA LEU A 298 27.78 11.47 -5.07
C LEU A 298 28.10 11.21 -3.58
N GLU A 299 29.28 10.69 -3.28
CA GLU A 299 29.71 10.43 -1.89
C GLU A 299 30.07 11.72 -1.14
N GLU A 300 30.71 12.68 -1.80
CA GLU A 300 31.02 13.99 -1.23
C GLU A 300 29.73 14.80 -1.02
N ASP A 301 28.80 14.74 -1.97
CA ASP A 301 27.47 15.34 -1.89
C ASP A 301 26.70 14.74 -0.69
N MET A 302 26.71 13.42 -0.53
CA MET A 302 26.06 12.76 0.61
C MET A 302 26.68 13.18 1.94
N LYS A 303 28.01 13.22 2.05
CA LYS A 303 28.74 13.64 3.26
C LYS A 303 28.55 15.11 3.61
N SER A 304 28.27 15.97 2.63
CA SER A 304 28.04 17.40 2.84
C SER A 304 26.57 17.76 3.07
N THR A 305 25.64 16.84 2.80
CA THR A 305 24.20 17.01 3.06
C THR A 305 23.94 16.99 4.57
N ASP A 306 23.19 17.95 5.10
CA ASP A 306 22.74 17.93 6.51
C ASP A 306 21.90 16.66 6.77
N PRO A 307 22.19 15.86 7.81
CA PRO A 307 21.38 14.70 8.19
C PRO A 307 19.87 14.97 8.31
N LYS A 308 19.44 16.20 8.60
CA LYS A 308 18.02 16.62 8.65
C LYS A 308 17.34 16.63 7.28
N GLU A 309 18.10 16.72 6.20
CA GLU A 309 17.58 16.72 4.82
C GLU A 309 17.35 15.30 4.27
N PHE A 310 17.69 14.26 5.04
CA PHE A 310 17.43 12.88 4.66
C PHE A 310 15.94 12.53 4.81
N ASN A 311 15.44 11.84 3.80
CA ASN A 311 14.05 11.45 3.66
C ASN A 311 13.94 9.93 3.54
N VAL A 312 12.91 9.38 4.16
CA VAL A 312 12.42 8.04 3.86
C VAL A 312 11.55 8.13 2.61
N ARG A 313 12.01 7.52 1.52
CA ARG A 313 11.18 7.26 0.35
C ARG A 313 10.44 5.94 0.54
N VAL A 314 9.13 6.04 0.73
CA VAL A 314 8.19 4.92 0.82
C VAL A 314 7.64 4.63 -0.56
N GLU A 315 7.76 3.38 -0.98
CA GLU A 315 7.16 2.86 -2.21
C GLU A 315 5.84 2.19 -1.84
N ARG A 316 4.74 2.93 -1.95
CA ARG A 316 3.37 2.41 -1.74
C ARG A 316 3.00 1.52 -2.90
N GLN A 317 2.57 0.30 -2.61
CA GLN A 317 2.33 -0.71 -3.63
C GLN A 317 0.97 -1.37 -3.47
N THR A 318 0.26 -1.55 -4.57
CA THR A 318 -0.97 -2.36 -4.59
C THR A 318 -0.86 -3.50 -5.59
N LEU A 319 -1.54 -4.60 -5.31
CA LEU A 319 -1.67 -5.72 -6.23
C LEU A 319 -3.14 -6.11 -6.36
N ARG A 320 -3.60 -6.25 -7.60
CA ARG A 320 -4.96 -6.70 -7.90
C ARG A 320 -5.03 -7.52 -9.17
N ARG A 321 -6.07 -8.35 -9.28
CA ARG A 321 -6.41 -9.05 -10.52
C ARG A 321 -7.53 -8.29 -11.24
N LEU A 322 -7.38 -8.08 -12.55
CA LEU A 322 -8.48 -7.63 -13.39
C LEU A 322 -9.46 -8.79 -13.66
N PRO A 323 -10.79 -8.54 -13.63
CA PRO A 323 -11.78 -9.60 -13.75
C PRO A 323 -11.87 -10.27 -15.12
N LYS A 324 -11.70 -9.54 -16.23
CA LYS A 324 -11.85 -10.04 -17.61
C LYS A 324 -10.54 -10.64 -18.13
N SER A 325 -9.48 -9.83 -18.21
CA SER A 325 -8.17 -10.22 -18.75
C SER A 325 -7.37 -11.13 -17.83
N ARG A 326 -7.76 -11.21 -16.54
CA ARG A 326 -7.01 -11.89 -15.48
C ARG A 326 -5.59 -11.34 -15.28
N ALA A 327 -5.27 -10.18 -15.85
CA ALA A 327 -3.99 -9.52 -15.64
C ALA A 327 -3.81 -9.17 -14.16
N ILE A 328 -2.58 -9.31 -13.69
CA ILE A 328 -2.16 -8.81 -12.38
C ILE A 328 -1.64 -7.39 -12.60
N ILE A 329 -2.25 -6.45 -11.88
CA ILE A 329 -1.85 -5.05 -11.87
C ILE A 329 -1.11 -4.81 -10.57
N PHE A 330 0.19 -4.53 -10.69
CA PHE A 330 1.00 -4.03 -9.60
C PHE A 330 1.15 -2.53 -9.78
N THR A 331 0.74 -1.77 -8.77
CA THR A 331 0.97 -0.32 -8.75
C THR A 331 2.10 0.01 -7.79
N ASN A 332 2.83 1.08 -8.09
CA ASN A 332 3.89 1.60 -7.22
C ASN A 332 3.79 3.13 -7.17
N HIS A 333 3.93 3.75 -6.01
CA HIS A 333 3.94 5.21 -5.91
C HIS A 333 4.89 5.68 -4.80
N PRO A 334 5.85 6.57 -5.11
CA PRO A 334 6.77 7.09 -4.13
C PRO A 334 6.13 8.20 -3.28
N ILE A 335 6.24 8.04 -1.96
CA ILE A 335 5.85 9.02 -0.95
C ILE A 335 7.10 9.33 -0.14
N PHE A 336 7.33 10.60 0.18
CA PHE A 336 8.52 11.05 0.89
C PHE A 336 8.14 11.52 2.29
N TYR A 337 8.90 11.05 3.28
CA TYR A 337 8.83 11.56 4.63
C TYR A 337 10.22 12.00 5.11
N SER A 338 10.40 13.24 5.54
CA SER A 338 11.64 13.66 6.19
C SER A 338 11.84 12.93 7.51
N ILE A 339 13.09 12.61 7.87
CA ILE A 339 13.36 12.06 9.21
C ILE A 339 12.97 13.09 10.29
N GLU A 340 13.16 14.39 9.99
CA GLU A 340 12.83 15.50 10.88
C GLU A 340 11.32 15.57 11.20
N GLU A 341 10.41 15.36 10.24
CA GLU A 341 8.97 15.41 10.55
C GLU A 341 8.49 14.22 11.40
N MET A 342 9.20 13.09 11.32
CA MET A 342 8.88 11.88 12.09
C MET A 342 9.63 11.81 13.43
N LYS A 343 10.43 12.83 13.79
CA LYS A 343 11.34 12.79 14.94
C LYS A 343 10.65 12.56 16.29
N ASP A 344 9.40 13.00 16.42
CA ASP A 344 8.61 12.91 17.65
C ASP A 344 7.62 11.73 17.61
N GLU A 345 7.63 10.91 16.55
CA GLU A 345 6.82 9.70 16.51
C GLU A 345 7.46 8.57 17.32
N PRO A 346 6.74 7.99 18.31
CA PRO A 346 7.33 7.02 19.23
C PRO A 346 8.07 5.89 18.52
N ASN A 347 9.33 5.66 18.91
CA ASN A 347 10.23 4.64 18.37
C ASN A 347 10.58 4.72 16.88
N VAL A 348 10.08 5.70 16.10
CA VAL A 348 10.39 5.76 14.67
C VAL A 348 11.90 5.97 14.44
N PRO A 349 12.58 6.95 15.07
CA PRO A 349 14.05 7.08 14.96
C PRO A 349 14.80 5.82 15.40
N SER A 350 14.37 5.19 16.50
CA SER A 350 14.95 3.93 17.01
C SER A 350 14.83 2.79 16.00
N LEU A 351 13.67 2.65 15.35
CA LEU A 351 13.41 1.63 14.32
C LEU A 351 14.24 1.88 13.06
N LEU A 352 14.31 3.13 12.60
CA LEU A 352 15.13 3.50 11.43
C LEU A 352 16.60 3.12 11.69
N LYS A 353 17.16 3.57 12.82
CA LYS A 353 18.55 3.25 13.19
C LYS A 353 18.76 1.74 13.29
N LYS A 354 17.87 1.03 13.97
CA LYS A 354 18.00 -0.43 14.13
C LYS A 354 17.98 -1.16 12.78
N ILE A 355 17.12 -0.76 11.85
CA ILE A 355 17.00 -1.42 10.54
C ILE A 355 18.22 -1.16 9.66
N ILE A 356 18.75 0.08 9.59
CA ILE A 356 19.88 0.39 8.71
C ILE A 356 21.21 -0.26 9.17
N PHE A 357 21.32 -0.61 10.46
CA PHE A 357 22.49 -1.28 11.03
C PHE A 357 22.34 -2.80 11.15
N GLU A 358 21.14 -3.31 11.49
CA GLU A 358 20.97 -4.70 11.92
C GLU A 358 20.05 -5.54 11.02
N ALA A 359 19.45 -4.97 9.96
CA ALA A 359 18.73 -5.79 8.98
C ALA A 359 19.66 -6.87 8.37
N PRO A 360 19.10 -7.96 7.79
CA PRO A 360 19.92 -8.98 7.14
C PRO A 360 20.88 -8.37 6.11
N GLU A 361 22.13 -8.85 6.07
CA GLU A 361 23.20 -8.25 5.25
C GLU A 361 22.81 -8.02 3.79
N LYS A 362 22.16 -8.99 3.14
CA LYS A 362 21.69 -8.85 1.75
C LYS A 362 20.67 -7.70 1.59
N ILE A 363 19.88 -7.38 2.62
CA ILE A 363 18.95 -6.24 2.61
C ILE A 363 19.69 -4.92 2.79
N ILE A 364 20.64 -4.85 3.72
CA ILE A 364 21.47 -3.66 3.95
C ILE A 364 22.18 -3.26 2.65
N LYS A 365 22.80 -4.23 1.97
CA LYS A 365 23.47 -4.01 0.67
C LYS A 365 22.48 -3.60 -0.42
N TYR A 366 21.38 -4.33 -0.59
CA TYR A 366 20.39 -4.04 -1.64
C TYR A 366 19.72 -2.66 -1.50
N LYS A 367 19.55 -2.16 -0.28
CA LYS A 367 18.99 -0.83 0.00
C LYS A 367 20.07 0.26 0.17
N ASN A 368 21.34 -0.07 -0.10
CA ASN A 368 22.49 0.83 0.03
C ASN A 368 22.60 1.52 1.41
N PHE A 369 22.15 0.87 2.48
CA PHE A 369 22.19 1.48 3.82
C PHE A 369 23.63 1.71 4.31
N GLU A 370 24.60 0.91 3.85
CA GLU A 370 26.03 1.11 4.14
C GLU A 370 26.54 2.48 3.68
N PHE A 371 25.99 3.02 2.60
CA PHE A 371 26.42 4.29 2.03
C PHE A 371 26.07 5.47 2.95
N ILE A 372 24.94 5.40 3.64
CA ILE A 372 24.37 6.53 4.39
C ILE A 372 24.42 6.37 5.92
N ARG A 373 24.44 5.13 6.44
CA ARG A 373 24.10 4.88 7.86
C ARG A 373 25.04 5.54 8.84
N ASN A 374 26.33 5.64 8.51
CA ASN A 374 27.32 6.28 9.38
C ASN A 374 27.08 7.79 9.45
N HIS A 375 26.77 8.41 8.30
CA HIS A 375 26.54 9.85 8.19
C HIS A 375 25.34 10.32 9.01
N ILE A 376 24.24 9.56 8.99
CA ILE A 376 23.01 9.92 9.70
C ILE A 376 22.92 9.35 11.14
N SER A 377 23.91 8.56 11.58
CA SER A 377 23.82 7.84 12.87
C SER A 377 23.73 8.78 14.06
N GLU A 378 24.62 9.77 14.15
CA GLU A 378 24.67 10.70 15.29
C GLU A 378 23.41 11.54 15.39
N TYR A 379 22.85 11.93 14.23
CA TYR A 379 21.58 12.63 14.20
C TYR A 379 20.44 11.73 14.70
N LEU A 380 20.34 10.48 14.25
CA LEU A 380 19.35 9.54 14.77
C LEU A 380 19.51 9.32 16.29
N ASP A 381 20.74 9.25 16.82
CA ASP A 381 20.98 9.19 18.26
C ASP A 381 20.45 10.42 19.00
N SER A 382 20.68 11.61 18.45
CA SER A 382 20.15 12.84 19.03
C SER A 382 18.62 12.85 19.07
N LEU A 383 17.95 12.30 18.06
CA LEU A 383 16.49 12.18 18.03
C LEU A 383 15.99 11.16 19.05
N ILE A 384 16.66 10.01 19.16
CA ILE A 384 16.33 8.98 20.17
C ILE A 384 16.47 9.57 21.58
N GLN A 385 17.55 10.31 21.85
CA GLN A 385 17.74 10.96 23.14
C GLN A 385 16.67 12.03 23.39
N ALA A 386 16.33 12.84 22.38
CA ALA A 386 15.26 13.82 22.50
C ALA A 386 13.90 13.18 22.80
N GLN A 387 13.60 11.98 22.25
CA GLN A 387 12.39 11.24 22.60
C GLN A 387 12.38 10.80 24.07
N LYS A 388 13.54 10.40 24.61
CA LYS A 388 13.69 10.04 26.03
C LYS A 388 13.53 11.25 26.94
N ASP A 389 14.17 12.37 26.60
CA ASP A 389 14.10 13.61 27.38
C ASP A 389 12.67 14.16 27.44
N LYS A 390 11.88 13.97 26.36
CA LYS A 390 10.45 14.31 26.30
C LYS A 390 9.54 13.29 26.98
N GLY A 391 10.06 12.14 27.41
CA GLY A 391 9.27 11.04 27.96
C GLY A 391 8.36 10.33 26.93
N ILE A 392 8.62 10.50 25.63
CA ILE A 392 7.91 9.79 24.54
C ILE A 392 8.26 8.30 24.56
N ILE A 393 9.53 8.00 24.86
CA ILE A 393 10.04 6.64 25.11
C ILE A 393 10.87 6.64 26.40
N THR A 394 11.15 5.45 26.91
CA THR A 394 12.05 5.20 28.05
C THR A 394 13.25 4.36 27.59
N GLU A 395 14.28 4.23 28.45
CA GLU A 395 15.42 3.34 28.20
C GLU A 395 15.00 1.89 27.93
N ASP A 396 13.95 1.42 28.62
CA ASP A 396 13.44 0.05 28.51
C ASP A 396 12.42 -0.14 27.36
N THR A 397 12.15 0.91 26.59
CA THR A 397 11.16 0.82 25.50
C THR A 397 11.67 -0.11 24.40
N PRO A 398 10.96 -1.22 24.10
CA PRO A 398 11.45 -2.20 23.14
C PRO A 398 11.37 -1.67 21.70
N VAL A 399 12.48 -1.73 20.98
CA VAL A 399 12.52 -1.40 19.55
C VAL A 399 11.93 -2.57 18.76
N LYS A 400 10.64 -2.48 18.43
CA LYS A 400 9.88 -3.47 17.65
C LYS A 400 8.85 -2.79 16.76
N THR A 401 8.35 -3.53 15.77
CA THR A 401 7.25 -3.07 14.90
C THR A 401 6.12 -2.44 15.71
N LEU A 402 5.70 -1.23 15.31
CA LEU A 402 4.62 -0.51 15.98
C LEU A 402 3.27 -1.22 15.79
N PRO A 403 2.36 -1.16 16.78
CA PRO A 403 1.01 -1.74 16.64
C PRO A 403 0.20 -1.17 15.47
N SER A 404 0.48 0.07 15.07
CA SER A 404 -0.18 0.75 13.95
C SER A 404 0.38 0.37 12.58
N TYR A 405 1.38 -0.52 12.51
CA TYR A 405 1.98 -0.94 11.26
C TYR A 405 0.91 -1.32 10.23
N PRO A 406 0.99 -0.83 8.99
CA PRO A 406 2.11 -0.08 8.41
C PRO A 406 1.88 1.44 8.35
N PHE A 407 1.03 2.00 9.20
CA PHE A 407 0.70 3.42 9.23
C PHE A 407 1.16 4.11 10.52
N ALA A 408 1.17 5.44 10.52
CA ALA A 408 1.36 6.20 11.76
C ALA A 408 0.23 5.91 12.75
N HIS A 409 0.51 6.04 14.05
CA HIS A 409 -0.42 5.63 15.11
C HIS A 409 -1.74 6.40 15.12
N TRP A 410 -1.72 7.64 14.64
CA TRP A 410 -2.88 8.53 14.54
C TRP A 410 -3.71 8.32 13.26
N ALA A 411 -3.28 7.43 12.34
CA ALA A 411 -3.97 7.22 11.07
C ALA A 411 -5.43 6.74 11.22
N ASN A 412 -5.78 6.13 12.35
CA ASN A 412 -7.15 5.62 12.58
C ASN A 412 -8.04 6.58 13.40
N THR A 413 -7.49 7.68 13.94
CA THR A 413 -8.22 8.56 14.87
C THR A 413 -8.39 9.98 14.35
N ASP A 414 -7.50 10.44 13.47
CA ASP A 414 -7.38 11.87 13.13
C ASP A 414 -7.66 12.14 11.64
N PHE A 415 -8.64 11.45 11.05
CA PHE A 415 -9.04 11.70 9.66
C PHE A 415 -9.90 12.96 9.56
N ASP A 416 -9.38 13.99 8.89
CA ASP A 416 -10.10 15.20 8.55
C ASP A 416 -10.61 15.10 7.10
N TYR A 417 -11.92 15.24 6.89
CA TYR A 417 -12.50 15.25 5.55
C TYR A 417 -12.08 16.45 4.70
N VAL A 418 -11.54 17.51 5.32
CA VAL A 418 -11.05 18.72 4.65
C VAL A 418 -9.57 18.61 4.28
N ASN A 419 -8.73 18.15 5.21
CA ASN A 419 -7.27 18.12 5.05
C ASN A 419 -6.66 16.71 4.93
N GLY A 420 -7.49 15.66 4.97
CA GLY A 420 -7.02 14.28 5.01
C GLY A 420 -6.24 13.98 6.30
N TRP A 421 -5.12 13.26 6.15
CA TRP A 421 -4.19 13.00 7.25
C TRP A 421 -3.10 14.08 7.31
N SER A 422 -3.14 14.97 8.29
CA SER A 422 -2.12 16.02 8.39
C SER A 422 -0.79 15.47 8.93
N ASN A 423 0.21 15.30 8.06
CA ASN A 423 1.61 15.21 8.51
C ASN A 423 2.20 16.63 8.69
N PRO A 424 3.14 16.88 9.61
CA PRO A 424 3.70 18.22 9.83
C PRO A 424 4.30 18.81 8.55
N LYS A 425 4.10 20.11 8.34
CA LYS A 425 4.39 20.84 7.10
C LYS A 425 5.89 20.81 6.73
N PHE A 426 6.18 20.49 5.47
CA PHE A 426 7.42 20.91 4.80
C PHE A 426 7.61 22.42 4.99
N SER A 427 8.84 22.88 5.23
CA SER A 427 9.12 24.32 5.29
C SER A 427 8.77 24.95 3.94
N SER A 428 7.74 25.79 3.94
CA SER A 428 7.08 26.30 2.74
C SER A 428 7.83 27.46 2.08
N ALA A 429 9.16 27.36 1.91
CA ALA A 429 9.93 28.49 1.37
C ALA A 429 9.96 28.55 -0.16
N THR A 430 9.82 27.43 -0.88
CA THR A 430 9.90 27.43 -2.34
C THR A 430 9.11 26.26 -2.93
N LYS A 431 8.19 26.53 -3.86
CA LYS A 431 7.80 25.50 -4.83
C LYS A 431 9.05 25.18 -5.64
N PRO A 432 9.50 23.93 -5.73
CA PRO A 432 10.64 23.59 -6.58
C PRO A 432 10.29 23.96 -8.03
N ASP A 433 11.10 24.84 -8.63
CA ASP A 433 11.02 25.21 -10.03
C ASP A 433 11.96 24.29 -10.80
N TYR A 434 11.42 23.19 -11.33
CA TYR A 434 12.21 22.14 -11.97
C TYR A 434 12.76 22.49 -13.37
N ARG A 435 12.45 23.68 -13.90
CA ARG A 435 12.86 24.07 -15.26
C ARG A 435 14.39 24.05 -15.47
N PRO A 436 15.23 24.56 -14.54
CA PRO A 436 16.68 24.49 -14.65
C PRO A 436 17.27 23.08 -14.50
N GLU A 437 16.61 22.19 -13.74
CA GLU A 437 17.04 20.81 -13.51
C GLU A 437 16.77 19.94 -14.75
N VAL A 438 15.68 20.21 -15.47
CA VAL A 438 15.30 19.51 -16.71
C VAL A 438 16.32 19.72 -17.84
N GLU A 439 16.91 20.92 -17.92
CA GLU A 439 17.98 21.24 -18.88
C GLU A 439 19.31 20.54 -18.56
N LYS A 440 19.52 20.14 -17.29
CA LYS A 440 20.75 19.49 -16.80
C LYS A 440 20.67 17.97 -16.74
N GLU A 441 19.47 17.40 -16.82
CA GLU A 441 19.27 15.95 -16.77
C GLU A 441 19.81 15.28 -18.04
N VAL A 442 20.97 14.63 -17.89
CA VAL A 442 21.63 13.78 -18.89
C VAL A 442 20.65 12.73 -19.41
N ASN A 443 20.64 12.52 -20.74
CA ASN A 443 19.97 11.35 -21.33
C ASN A 443 20.68 10.09 -20.81
N TYR A 444 19.97 9.30 -20.02
CA TYR A 444 20.47 8.01 -19.55
C TYR A 444 20.53 7.03 -20.72
N GLY A 445 21.65 7.06 -21.45
CA GLY A 445 22.11 5.94 -22.26
C GLY A 445 22.78 4.93 -21.32
N ASN A 446 22.18 3.77 -21.15
CA ASN A 446 22.85 2.62 -20.53
C ASN A 446 23.48 1.77 -21.63
N GLU A 447 24.44 2.33 -22.37
CA GLU A 447 25.39 1.52 -23.13
C GLU A 447 26.22 0.63 -22.19
#